data_AF-A0A2P5GSU4-F1
#
_entry.id   AF-A0A2P5GSU4-F1
#
_cell.length_a   1.000
_cell.length_b   1.000
_cell.length_c   1.000
_cell.angle_alpha   90.00
_cell.angle_beta   90.00
_cell.angle_gamma   90.00
#
_symmetry.space_group_name_H-M   'P 1'
#
loop_
_entity.id
_entity.type
_entity.pdbx_description
1 polymer ?
#
loop_
_entity_poly.entity_id
_entity_poly.type
_entity_poly.pdbx_seq_one_letter_code
_entity_poly.pdbx_strand_id
1 'polypeptide(L)'
;MAATNKQVNLDVRSGDRFECVYPFIYVSTDYQSYDGNIHTDERWIGGCRKTSEPADCGYGDQFIYTADAEGKRTLEVLAVAEMPGQWQRRVIYACHLIDPDGKERKGRKAYTVTETRFIAMSKGYFAEYEVEDIG
;
A
#
# COMPACT_ATOMS: atom_id res chain seq x y z
N MET A 1 32.93 -1.55 15.47
CA MET A 1 32.69 -0.52 14.44
C MET A 1 31.19 -0.43 14.24
N ALA A 2 30.55 0.65 14.69
CA ALA A 2 29.11 0.83 14.52
C ALA A 2 28.85 1.35 13.11
N ALA A 3 28.18 0.54 12.29
CA ALA A 3 27.73 0.98 10.97
C ALA A 3 26.75 2.14 11.16
N THR A 4 27.19 3.35 10.80
CA THR A 4 26.34 4.52 10.76
C THR A 4 25.36 4.30 9.62
N ASN A 5 24.16 3.82 9.95
CA ASN A 5 23.03 3.77 9.02
C ASN A 5 22.80 5.21 8.54
N LYS A 6 23.26 5.52 7.34
CA LYS A 6 23.00 6.79 6.66
C LYS A 6 21.51 6.79 6.35
N GLN A 7 20.72 7.27 7.30
CA GLN A 7 19.31 7.56 7.10
C GLN A 7 19.26 8.57 5.95
N VAL A 8 18.73 8.16 4.81
CA VAL A 8 18.42 9.07 3.72
C VAL A 8 17.31 9.97 4.27
N ASN A 9 17.70 11.14 4.77
CA ASN A 9 16.78 12.18 5.22
C ASN A 9 16.09 12.75 3.98
N LEU A 10 15.04 12.06 3.54
CA LEU A 10 13.96 12.72 2.81
C LEU A 10 13.37 13.72 3.79
N ASP A 11 13.67 15.00 3.59
CA ASP A 11 13.06 16.07 4.38
C ASP A 11 11.59 16.22 3.94
N VAL A 12 10.71 15.42 4.55
CA VAL A 12 9.28 15.39 4.24
C VAL A 12 8.62 16.68 4.73
N ARG A 13 7.90 17.36 3.83
CA ARG A 13 7.23 18.64 4.10
C ARG A 13 5.76 18.59 3.70
N SER A 14 4.96 19.48 4.29
CA SER A 14 3.57 19.68 3.89
C SER A 14 3.50 20.11 2.41
N GLY A 15 2.59 19.50 1.65
CA GLY A 15 2.44 19.68 0.21
C GLY A 15 3.23 18.68 -0.63
N ASP A 16 4.16 17.91 -0.05
CA ASP A 16 4.91 16.91 -0.80
C ASP A 16 3.99 15.79 -1.32
N ARG A 17 4.28 15.30 -2.52
CA ARG A 17 3.57 14.19 -3.15
C ARG A 17 4.54 13.12 -3.59
N PHE A 18 4.24 11.89 -3.22
CA PHE A 18 5.03 10.71 -3.55
C PHE A 18 4.17 9.75 -4.37
N GLU A 19 4.61 9.47 -5.58
CA GLU A 19 3.95 8.51 -6.48
C GLU A 19 4.78 7.23 -6.56
N CYS A 20 4.10 6.09 -6.48
CA CYS A 20 4.71 4.80 -6.73
C CYS A 20 3.74 3.89 -7.49
N VAL A 21 4.30 2.94 -8.24
CA VAL A 21 3.55 1.77 -8.72
C VAL A 21 3.02 1.02 -7.50
N TYR A 22 1.80 0.47 -7.62
CA TYR A 22 1.16 -0.23 -6.53
C TYR A 22 0.36 -1.43 -7.03
N PRO A 23 0.44 -2.60 -6.36
CA PRO A 23 -0.28 -3.79 -6.78
C PRO A 23 -1.78 -3.68 -6.49
N PHE A 24 -2.58 -4.33 -7.33
CA PHE A 24 -4.01 -4.49 -7.15
C PHE A 24 -4.44 -5.94 -7.39
N ILE A 25 -5.52 -6.34 -6.72
CA ILE A 25 -6.26 -7.56 -6.98
C ILE A 25 -7.66 -7.21 -7.48
N TYR A 26 -8.14 -7.93 -8.48
CA TYR A 26 -9.51 -7.93 -8.92
C TYR A 26 -10.31 -8.88 -8.04
N VAL A 27 -11.39 -8.38 -7.46
CA VAL A 27 -12.30 -9.15 -6.63
C VAL A 27 -13.68 -9.08 -7.26
N SER A 28 -14.21 -10.24 -7.63
CA SER A 28 -15.61 -10.45 -7.98
C SER A 28 -16.29 -11.14 -6.80
N THR A 29 -17.35 -10.54 -6.26
CA THR A 29 -18.10 -11.08 -5.12
C THR A 29 -19.57 -11.13 -5.45
N ASP A 30 -20.12 -12.33 -5.48
CA ASP A 30 -21.56 -12.54 -5.59
C ASP A 30 -22.22 -12.39 -4.22
N TYR A 31 -23.30 -11.61 -4.17
CA TYR A 31 -24.13 -11.48 -2.98
C TYR A 31 -25.61 -11.49 -3.34
N GLN A 32 -26.42 -12.05 -2.45
CA GLN A 32 -27.86 -12.02 -2.58
C GLN A 32 -28.43 -10.81 -1.85
N SER A 33 -29.20 -9.97 -2.55
CA SER A 33 -29.95 -8.88 -1.92
C SER A 33 -31.20 -9.41 -1.21
N TYR A 34 -31.77 -8.58 -0.34
CA TYR A 34 -32.92 -8.95 0.50
C TYR A 34 -34.17 -9.39 -0.31
N ASP A 35 -34.30 -8.93 -1.55
CA ASP A 35 -35.36 -9.29 -2.51
C ASP A 35 -35.08 -10.63 -3.25
N GLY A 36 -33.99 -11.32 -2.92
CA GLY A 36 -33.63 -12.62 -3.49
C GLY A 36 -32.81 -12.56 -4.78
N ASN A 37 -32.54 -11.36 -5.32
CA ASN A 37 -31.72 -11.19 -6.52
C ASN A 37 -30.24 -11.41 -6.21
N ILE A 38 -29.52 -12.05 -7.14
CA ILE A 38 -28.07 -12.24 -7.06
C ILE A 38 -27.41 -11.08 -7.81
N HIS A 39 -26.48 -10.40 -7.15
CA HIS A 39 -25.66 -9.33 -7.73
C HIS A 39 -24.20 -9.73 -7.66
N THR A 40 -23.43 -9.30 -8.65
CA THR A 40 -21.98 -9.45 -8.70
C THR A 40 -21.35 -8.07 -8.55
N ASP A 41 -20.60 -7.84 -7.46
CA ASP A 41 -19.77 -6.64 -7.29
C ASP A 41 -18.36 -6.97 -7.76
N GLU A 42 -17.90 -6.27 -8.79
CA GLU A 42 -16.55 -6.41 -9.32
C GLU A 42 -15.75 -5.14 -9.09
N ARG A 43 -14.56 -5.31 -8.50
CA ARG A 43 -13.73 -4.17 -8.16
C ARG A 43 -12.28 -4.51 -7.97
N TRP A 44 -11.43 -3.54 -8.29
CA TRP A 44 -10.04 -3.51 -7.87
C TRP A 44 -9.92 -3.22 -6.37
N ILE A 45 -8.99 -3.89 -5.70
CA ILE A 45 -8.58 -3.62 -4.31
C ILE A 45 -7.06 -3.52 -4.30
N GLY A 46 -6.51 -2.45 -3.72
CA GLY A 46 -5.07 -2.27 -3.63
C GLY A 46 -4.43 -3.29 -2.68
N GLY A 47 -3.34 -3.92 -3.12
CA GLY A 47 -2.61 -4.96 -2.42
C GLY A 47 -2.41 -6.21 -3.28
N CYS A 48 -1.89 -7.27 -2.65
CA CYS A 48 -1.66 -8.58 -3.26
C CYS A 48 -2.50 -9.65 -2.55
N ARG A 49 -2.76 -10.76 -3.22
CA ARG A 49 -3.10 -12.04 -2.56
C ARG A 49 -1.85 -12.54 -1.86
N LYS A 50 -2.04 -13.09 -0.67
CA LYS A 50 -0.97 -13.65 0.16
C LYS A 50 -1.17 -15.16 0.26
N THR A 51 -0.32 -15.93 -0.40
CA THR A 51 -0.33 -17.39 -0.37
C THR A 51 0.77 -17.90 0.54
N SER A 52 0.49 -18.96 1.30
CA SER A 52 1.45 -19.60 2.19
C SER A 52 1.91 -20.90 1.55
N GLU A 53 3.21 -21.06 1.35
CA GLU A 53 3.81 -22.26 0.76
C GLU A 53 4.91 -22.82 1.68
N PRO A 54 5.14 -24.15 1.70
CA PRO A 54 6.25 -24.74 2.44
C PRO A 54 7.59 -24.16 1.95
N ALA A 55 8.45 -23.74 2.87
CA ALA A 55 9.77 -23.22 2.49
C ALA A 55 10.66 -24.33 1.87
N ASP A 56 11.39 -24.00 0.81
CA ASP A 56 12.29 -24.92 0.09
C ASP A 56 13.36 -25.58 0.98
N CYS A 57 13.70 -24.94 2.11
CA CYS A 57 14.67 -25.45 3.09
C CYS A 57 14.06 -26.41 4.13
N GLY A 58 12.80 -26.80 3.98
CA GLY A 58 12.14 -27.82 4.81
C GLY A 58 11.73 -27.37 6.22
N TYR A 59 11.85 -26.07 6.53
CA TYR A 59 11.42 -25.49 7.81
C TYR A 59 10.65 -24.18 7.61
N GLY A 60 9.39 -24.18 8.05
CA GLY A 60 8.52 -22.99 8.07
C GLY A 60 7.72 -22.77 6.78
N ASP A 61 6.85 -21.77 6.82
CA ASP A 61 6.07 -21.31 5.67
C ASP A 61 6.73 -20.05 5.08
N GLN A 62 6.80 -19.98 3.75
CA GLN A 62 7.10 -18.76 3.01
C GLN A 62 5.80 -18.13 2.51
N PHE A 63 5.78 -16.80 2.45
CA PHE A 63 4.65 -16.06 1.88
C PHE A 63 4.99 -15.54 0.49
N ILE A 64 4.13 -15.87 -0.46
CA ILE A 64 4.18 -15.34 -1.83
C ILE A 64 3.08 -14.28 -1.96
N TYR A 65 3.44 -13.15 -2.55
CA TYR A 65 2.54 -12.03 -2.78
C TYR A 65 2.30 -11.91 -4.29
N THR A 66 1.05 -12.02 -4.70
CA THR A 66 0.68 -11.99 -6.12
C THR A 66 -0.39 -10.93 -6.38
N ALA A 67 -0.19 -10.12 -7.41
CA ALA A 67 -1.11 -9.09 -7.86
C ALA A 67 -1.71 -9.49 -9.22
N ASP A 68 -2.93 -9.06 -9.52
CA ASP A 68 -3.53 -9.26 -10.84
C ASP A 68 -3.07 -8.19 -11.83
N ALA A 69 -2.81 -6.98 -11.33
CA ALA A 69 -2.36 -5.87 -12.14
C ALA A 69 -1.71 -4.79 -11.27
N GLU A 70 -1.05 -3.84 -11.93
CA GLU A 70 -0.47 -2.68 -11.31
C GLU A 70 -1.27 -1.42 -11.61
N GLY A 71 -1.40 -0.58 -10.59
CA GLY A 71 -1.91 0.78 -10.73
C GLY A 71 -0.93 1.75 -10.08
N LYS A 72 -1.46 2.84 -9.54
CA LYS A 72 -0.65 3.88 -8.89
C LYS A 72 -1.15 4.18 -7.49
N ARG A 73 -0.22 4.45 -6.59
CA ARG A 73 -0.50 5.07 -5.29
C ARG A 73 0.17 6.43 -5.19
N THR A 74 -0.60 7.43 -4.78
CA THR A 74 -0.09 8.77 -4.46
C THR A 74 -0.27 9.02 -2.97
N LEU A 75 0.82 9.37 -2.28
CA LEU A 75 0.82 9.82 -0.89
C LEU A 75 1.03 11.33 -0.88
N GLU A 76 0.03 12.08 -0.44
CA GLU A 76 0.08 13.53 -0.30
C GLU A 76 0.24 13.91 1.16
N VAL A 77 1.31 14.63 1.49
CA VAL A 77 1.58 15.10 2.86
C VAL A 77 0.73 16.33 3.14
N LEU A 78 -0.22 16.19 4.05
CA LEU A 78 -1.08 17.28 4.48
C LEU A 78 -0.38 18.15 5.53
N ALA A 79 0.29 17.51 6.49
CA ALA A 79 1.04 18.21 7.54
C ALA A 79 2.13 17.32 8.13
N VAL A 80 3.17 17.95 8.66
CA VAL A 80 4.20 17.32 9.48
C VAL A 80 4.15 17.95 10.85
N ALA A 81 3.91 17.14 11.88
CA ALA A 81 3.79 17.60 13.25
C ALA A 81 5.05 17.20 14.05
N GLU A 82 5.68 18.21 14.65
CA GLU A 82 6.71 18.03 15.65
C GLU A 82 6.08 17.51 16.94
N MET A 83 6.69 16.48 17.53
CA MET A 83 6.21 15.87 18.76
C MET A 83 7.04 16.39 19.94
N PRO A 84 6.44 16.59 21.13
CA PRO A 84 7.18 17.06 22.29
C PRO A 84 8.26 16.04 22.68
N GLY A 85 9.45 16.50 23.09
CA GLY A 85 10.55 15.63 23.50
C GLY A 85 11.35 15.05 22.32
N GLN A 86 11.89 13.83 22.47
CA GLN A 86 12.68 13.12 21.44
C GLN A 86 11.83 12.12 20.64
N TRP A 87 10.53 12.35 20.55
CA TRP A 87 9.63 11.46 19.82
C TRP A 87 9.72 11.73 18.32
N GLN A 88 9.60 10.67 17.52
CA GLN A 88 9.60 10.79 16.06
C GLN A 88 8.45 11.69 15.58
N ARG A 89 8.74 12.53 14.57
CA ARG A 89 7.76 13.36 13.89
C ARG A 89 6.59 12.54 13.35
N ARG A 90 5.41 13.16 13.29
CA ARG A 90 4.21 12.55 12.70
C ARG A 90 3.94 13.16 11.34
N VAL A 91 3.70 12.29 10.36
CA VAL A 91 3.28 12.69 9.02
C VAL A 91 1.79 12.40 8.92
N ILE A 92 1.03 13.46 8.65
CA ILE A 92 -0.39 13.40 8.33
C ILE A 92 -0.51 13.45 6.82
N TYR A 93 -1.12 12.43 6.21
CA TYR A 93 -1.15 12.29 4.75
C TYR A 93 -2.50 11.79 4.24
N ALA A 94 -2.79 12.07 2.96
CA ALA A 94 -3.86 11.44 2.20
C ALA A 94 -3.26 10.37 1.27
N CYS A 95 -3.99 9.26 1.11
CA CYS A 95 -3.59 8.14 0.24
C CYS A 95 -4.58 8.00 -0.91
N HIS A 96 -4.11 8.19 -2.13
CA HIS A 96 -4.91 8.06 -3.34
C HIS A 96 -4.47 6.81 -4.08
N LEU A 97 -5.42 5.94 -4.38
CA LEU A 97 -5.20 4.77 -5.21
C LEU A 97 -5.88 5.01 -6.56
N ILE A 98 -5.10 4.86 -7.63
CA ILE A 98 -5.58 4.83 -8.99
C ILE A 98 -5.46 3.38 -9.42
N ASP A 99 -6.59 2.75 -9.65
CA ASP A 99 -6.62 1.35 -10.08
C ASP A 99 -6.09 1.17 -11.52
N PRO A 100 -5.85 -0.07 -11.97
CA PRO A 100 -5.33 -0.35 -13.31
C PRO A 100 -6.18 0.23 -14.45
N ASP A 101 -7.49 0.39 -14.23
CA ASP A 101 -8.41 0.99 -15.20
C ASP A 101 -8.38 2.54 -15.20
N GLY A 102 -7.55 3.14 -14.34
CA GLY A 102 -7.38 4.58 -14.22
C GLY A 102 -8.42 5.27 -13.33
N LYS A 103 -9.29 4.51 -12.64
CA LYS A 103 -10.31 5.06 -11.75
C LYS A 103 -9.68 5.40 -10.39
N GLU A 104 -9.72 6.69 -10.06
CA GLU A 104 -9.21 7.15 -8.78
C GLU A 104 -10.21 6.88 -7.65
N ARG A 105 -9.76 6.13 -6.65
CA ARG A 105 -10.39 6.10 -5.33
C ARG A 105 -9.79 7.21 -4.48
N LYS A 106 -10.45 8.37 -4.47
CA LYS A 106 -10.06 9.50 -3.64
C LYS A 106 -10.06 9.09 -2.16
N GLY A 107 -8.87 9.10 -1.56
CA GLY A 107 -8.71 8.91 -0.12
C GLY A 107 -9.35 10.08 0.63
N ARG A 108 -10.62 9.96 1.01
CA ARG A 108 -11.31 11.00 1.79
C ARG A 108 -10.81 11.12 3.23
N LYS A 109 -9.92 10.24 3.67
CA LYS A 109 -9.47 10.12 5.06
C LYS A 109 -8.00 10.50 5.18
N ALA A 110 -7.71 11.40 6.12
CA ALA A 110 -6.34 11.66 6.56
C ALA A 110 -5.85 10.50 7.44
N TYR A 111 -4.60 10.10 7.23
CA TYR A 111 -3.91 9.08 8.00
C TYR A 111 -2.71 9.69 8.72
N THR A 112 -2.33 9.12 9.86
CA THR A 112 -1.18 9.59 10.65
C THR A 112 -0.23 8.43 10.91
N VAL A 113 1.05 8.62 10.59
CA VAL A 113 2.12 7.62 10.82
C VAL A 113 3.39 8.31 11.34
N THR A 114 4.37 7.53 11.82
CA THR A 114 5.73 8.07 12.03
C THR A 114 6.34 8.44 10.69
N GLU A 115 7.22 9.44 10.70
CA GLU A 115 8.03 9.79 9.53
C GLU A 115 8.77 8.59 8.95
N THR A 116 9.41 7.77 9.79
CA THR A 116 10.11 6.55 9.34
C THR A 116 9.17 5.60 8.58
N ARG A 117 7.94 5.42 9.07
CA ARG A 117 6.94 4.57 8.40
C ARG A 117 6.48 5.21 7.09
N PHE A 118 6.31 6.53 7.06
CA PHE A 118 5.95 7.25 5.84
C PHE A 118 7.01 7.10 4.74
N ILE A 119 8.29 7.29 5.08
CA ILE A 119 9.41 7.12 4.14
C ILE A 119 9.49 5.67 3.62
N ALA A 120 9.18 4.67 4.45
CA ALA A 120 9.11 3.28 3.98
C ALA A 120 7.95 3.08 3.00
N MET A 121 6.79 3.65 3.29
CA MET A 121 5.61 3.56 2.43
C MET A 121 5.79 4.30 1.11
N SER A 122 6.47 5.45 1.08
CA SER A 122 6.65 6.23 -0.15
C SER A 122 7.49 5.52 -1.21
N LYS A 123 8.21 4.45 -0.84
CA LYS A 123 9.05 3.66 -1.75
C LYS A 123 8.28 2.62 -2.57
N GLY A 124 7.03 2.30 -2.22
CA GLY A 124 6.27 1.26 -2.92
C GLY A 124 5.55 0.29 -1.99
N TYR A 125 5.17 -0.86 -2.53
CA TYR A 125 4.62 -1.95 -1.73
C TYR A 125 5.67 -2.49 -0.75
N PHE A 126 5.23 -3.00 0.39
CA PHE A 126 6.16 -3.35 1.49
C PHE A 126 6.90 -4.68 1.26
N ALA A 127 6.43 -5.48 0.31
CA ALA A 127 6.96 -6.79 -0.05
C ALA A 127 7.23 -6.84 -1.55
N GLU A 128 8.14 -7.72 -1.95
CA GLU A 128 8.24 -8.14 -3.35
C GLU A 128 6.98 -8.89 -3.74
N TYR A 129 6.53 -8.70 -4.97
CA TYR A 129 5.34 -9.35 -5.51
C TYR A 129 5.52 -9.66 -6.99
N GLU A 130 4.78 -10.64 -7.46
CA GLU A 130 4.66 -10.98 -8.88
C GLU A 130 3.30 -10.51 -9.39
N VAL A 131 3.24 -10.17 -10.68
CA VAL A 131 1.98 -9.86 -11.37
C VAL A 131 1.60 -11.10 -12.16
N GLU A 132 0.37 -11.61 -11.97
CA GLU A 132 -0.15 -12.74 -12.75
C GLU A 132 -0.18 -12.36 -14.22
N ASP A 133 0.63 -13.05 -15.04
CA ASP A 133 0.56 -12.95 -16.50
C ASP A 133 -0.78 -13.55 -16.95
N ILE A 134 -1.75 -12.68 -17.25
CA ILE A 134 -2.95 -13.09 -17.97
C ILE A 134 -2.54 -13.25 -19.43
N GLY A 135 -2.06 -14.45 -19.78
CA GLY A 135 -1.74 -14.86 -21.15
C GLY A 135 -2.97 -14.92 -22.07
#